data_AF-A0A958SYH2-F1
#
_entry.id   AF-A0A958SYH2-F1
#
_cell.length_a   1.000
_cell.length_b   1.000
_cell.length_c   1.000
_cell.angle_alpha   90.00
_cell.angle_beta   90.00
_cell.angle_gamma   90.00
#
_symmetry.space_group_name_H-M   'P 1'
#
loop_
_entity.id
_entity.type
_entity.pdbx_description
1 polymer ?
#
loop_
_entity_poly.entity_id
_entity_poly.type
_entity_poly.pdbx_seq_one_letter_code
_entity_poly.pdbx_strand_id
1 'polypeptide(L)'
;LKKSLGLILTILLIDQVSKFYIKTHFELNDSYHIASWFKIYFVENDGMAWGTRISDFIPFISDKVAKFSLTIFRIVALIGIGYWLFQTTKRQGDKLLISAISLVFAGALGNILDSVFYGVLFDSSLGQVATFLPEQGYASLLHGKVVDMLYFPLWKGYLPDWIPFMGGKYFTFFEPVFNIADVAISIGFVILIVFNKRVFRKEIQEEKENTLLGETQ
;
A
#
# COMPACT_ATOMS: atom_id res chain seq x y z
N LEU A 1 -17.53 -14.11 5.73
CA LEU A 1 -16.80 -14.35 4.46
C LEU A 1 -17.36 -13.59 3.26
N LYS A 2 -18.63 -13.79 2.83
CA LYS A 2 -19.18 -13.14 1.62
C LYS A 2 -19.03 -11.61 1.58
N LYS A 3 -19.35 -10.91 2.69
CA LYS A 3 -19.21 -9.45 2.79
C LYS A 3 -17.75 -8.97 2.73
N SER A 4 -16.84 -9.67 3.41
CA SER A 4 -15.40 -9.42 3.38
C SER A 4 -14.82 -9.60 1.98
N LEU A 5 -15.23 -10.67 1.29
CA LEU A 5 -14.80 -10.94 -0.09
C LEU A 5 -15.28 -9.84 -1.05
N GLY A 6 -16.53 -9.40 -0.93
CA GLY A 6 -17.06 -8.30 -1.74
C GLY A 6 -16.26 -7.00 -1.55
N LEU A 7 -15.90 -6.67 -0.30
CA LEU A 7 -15.05 -5.52 0.00
C LEU A 7 -13.66 -5.66 -0.63
N ILE A 8 -13.01 -6.81 -0.47
CA ILE A 8 -11.68 -7.08 -1.04
C ILE A 8 -11.70 -6.95 -2.56
N LEU A 9 -12.65 -7.60 -3.23
CA LEU A 9 -12.78 -7.56 -4.69
C LEU A 9 -13.05 -6.14 -5.20
N THR A 10 -13.87 -5.36 -4.48
CA THR A 10 -14.16 -3.99 -4.87
C THR A 10 -12.91 -3.11 -4.79
N ILE A 11 -12.16 -3.18 -3.69
CA ILE A 11 -10.93 -2.41 -3.52
C ILE A 11 -9.89 -2.81 -4.56
N LEU A 12 -9.69 -4.11 -4.77
CA LEU A 12 -8.76 -4.62 -5.80
C LEU A 12 -9.14 -4.16 -7.20
N LEU A 13 -10.43 -4.19 -7.54
CA LEU A 13 -10.91 -3.76 -8.84
C LEU A 13 -10.62 -2.27 -9.06
N ILE A 14 -10.94 -1.42 -8.10
CA ILE A 14 -10.69 0.02 -8.20
C ILE A 14 -9.18 0.29 -8.29
N ASP A 15 -8.38 -0.36 -7.45
CA ASP A 15 -6.92 -0.23 -7.46
C ASP A 15 -6.33 -0.62 -8.82
N GLN A 16 -6.58 -1.85 -9.28
CA GLN A 16 -5.98 -2.36 -10.51
C GLN A 16 -6.48 -1.64 -11.76
N VAL A 17 -7.76 -1.27 -11.82
CA VAL A 17 -8.28 -0.45 -12.93
C VAL A 17 -7.62 0.92 -12.95
N SER A 18 -7.48 1.58 -11.79
CA SER A 18 -6.82 2.89 -11.72
C SER A 18 -5.36 2.83 -12.15
N LYS A 19 -4.61 1.82 -11.69
CA LYS A 19 -3.20 1.62 -12.04
C LYS A 19 -3.00 1.27 -13.52
N PHE A 20 -3.84 0.40 -14.06
CA PHE A 20 -3.83 0.06 -15.48
C PHE A 20 -4.09 1.31 -16.33
N TYR A 21 -5.08 2.12 -15.95
CA TYR A 21 -5.39 3.36 -16.66
C TYR A 21 -4.19 4.30 -16.66
N ILE A 22 -3.54 4.51 -15.51
CA ILE A 22 -2.35 5.36 -15.41
C ILE A 22 -1.22 4.85 -16.31
N LYS A 23 -0.90 3.55 -16.26
CA LYS A 23 0.15 2.96 -17.11
C LYS A 23 -0.10 3.13 -18.62
N THR A 24 -1.36 3.16 -19.04
CA THR A 24 -1.75 3.16 -20.46
C THR A 24 -2.12 4.55 -20.99
N HIS A 25 -2.06 5.60 -20.17
CA HIS A 25 -2.46 6.96 -20.56
C HIS A 25 -1.45 8.05 -20.14
N PHE A 26 -0.49 7.74 -19.27
CA PHE A 26 0.48 8.69 -18.75
C PHE A 26 1.91 8.19 -19.02
N GLU A 27 2.81 9.12 -19.34
CA GLU A 27 4.24 8.87 -19.25
C GLU A 27 4.71 9.02 -17.80
N LEU A 28 5.84 8.40 -17.44
CA LEU A 28 6.40 8.51 -16.10
C LEU A 28 6.68 9.98 -15.73
N ASN A 29 6.19 10.42 -14.57
CA ASN A 29 6.20 11.81 -14.09
C ASN A 29 5.25 12.77 -14.82
N ASP A 30 4.34 12.27 -15.66
CA ASP A 30 3.24 13.11 -16.13
C ASP A 30 2.27 13.44 -14.99
N SER A 31 1.67 14.62 -15.09
CA SER A 31 0.67 15.08 -14.12
C SER A 31 -0.59 15.60 -14.80
N TYR A 32 -1.74 15.26 -14.25
CA TYR A 32 -3.02 15.88 -14.56
C TYR A 32 -3.54 16.64 -13.34
N HIS A 33 -3.71 17.95 -13.52
CA HIS A 33 -4.14 18.85 -12.45
C HIS A 33 -5.66 18.80 -12.31
N ILE A 34 -6.15 18.37 -11.14
CA ILE A 34 -7.58 18.38 -10.80
C ILE A 34 -7.94 19.64 -10.02
N ALA A 35 -7.12 19.98 -9.02
CA ALA A 35 -7.25 21.19 -8.22
C ALA A 35 -5.86 21.70 -7.80
N SER A 36 -5.79 22.87 -7.17
CA SER A 36 -4.53 23.41 -6.62
C SER A 36 -3.87 22.47 -5.60
N TRP A 37 -4.69 21.74 -4.84
CA TRP A 37 -4.29 20.83 -3.78
C TRP A 37 -4.36 19.34 -4.17
N PHE A 38 -4.74 19.01 -5.41
CA PHE A 38 -4.87 17.62 -5.87
C PHE A 38 -4.49 17.45 -7.33
N LYS A 39 -3.57 16.51 -7.57
CA LYS A 39 -3.13 16.10 -8.89
C LYS A 39 -3.14 14.58 -8.99
N ILE A 40 -3.42 14.10 -10.20
CA ILE A 40 -2.95 12.77 -10.60
C ILE A 40 -1.51 12.95 -11.07
N TYR A 41 -0.57 12.22 -10.48
CA TYR A 41 0.85 12.32 -10.78
C TYR A 41 1.46 10.94 -10.85
N PHE A 42 1.86 10.50 -12.04
CA PHE A 42 2.29 9.12 -12.24
C PHE A 42 3.73 8.92 -11.74
N VAL A 43 3.87 8.08 -10.71
CA VAL A 43 5.15 7.61 -10.18
C VAL A 43 5.16 6.08 -10.16
N GLU A 44 6.32 5.50 -10.46
CA GLU A 44 6.57 4.07 -10.27
C GLU A 44 7.51 3.86 -9.08
N ASN A 45 7.06 3.10 -8.10
CA ASN A 45 7.75 2.90 -6.83
C ASN A 45 8.29 1.46 -6.71
N ASP A 46 9.50 1.32 -6.18
CA ASP A 46 10.10 0.00 -5.90
C ASP A 46 9.42 -0.76 -4.75
N GLY A 47 8.30 -0.25 -4.22
CA GLY A 47 7.47 -0.89 -3.19
C GLY A 47 7.83 -0.46 -1.77
N MET A 48 8.58 0.64 -1.65
CA MET A 48 9.03 1.24 -0.39
C MET A 48 8.34 2.59 -0.19
N ALA A 49 8.08 2.95 1.06
CA ALA A 49 7.49 4.24 1.35
C ALA A 49 8.54 5.36 1.11
N TRP A 50 8.08 6.54 0.70
CA TRP A 50 8.90 7.76 0.56
C TRP A 50 10.05 7.67 -0.45
N GLY A 51 9.93 6.80 -1.46
CA GLY A 51 10.97 6.67 -2.51
C GLY A 51 12.31 6.13 -2.02
N THR A 52 12.38 5.65 -0.77
CA THR A 52 13.58 5.04 -0.19
C THR A 52 13.86 3.69 -0.83
N ARG A 53 15.14 3.32 -0.95
CA ARG A 53 15.55 1.97 -1.38
C ARG A 53 16.21 1.24 -0.22
N ILE A 54 16.11 -0.08 -0.20
CA ILE A 54 16.81 -0.91 0.80
C ILE A 54 18.33 -0.76 0.63
N SER A 55 18.81 -0.57 -0.60
CA SER A 55 20.22 -0.31 -0.92
C SER A 55 20.74 1.01 -0.32
N ASP A 56 19.87 1.99 -0.04
CA ASP A 56 20.27 3.22 0.66
C ASP A 56 20.72 2.93 2.11
N PHE A 57 20.15 1.91 2.74
CA PHE A 57 20.47 1.49 4.10
C PHE A 57 21.51 0.35 4.15
N ILE A 58 21.52 -0.50 3.13
CA ILE A 58 22.37 -1.68 3.04
C ILE A 58 23.13 -1.65 1.70
N PRO A 59 24.24 -0.88 1.60
CA PRO A 59 24.90 -0.58 0.33
C PRO A 59 25.55 -1.78 -0.35
N PHE A 60 25.70 -2.90 0.34
CA PHE A 60 26.26 -4.14 -0.21
C PHE A 60 25.21 -5.05 -0.90
N ILE A 61 23.94 -4.65 -0.95
CA ILE A 61 22.87 -5.36 -1.65
C ILE A 61 22.49 -4.60 -2.91
N SER A 62 22.41 -5.29 -4.05
CA SER A 62 21.96 -4.69 -5.31
C SER A 62 20.45 -4.40 -5.30
N ASP A 63 20.03 -3.35 -6.01
CA ASP A 63 18.61 -2.96 -6.13
C ASP A 63 17.70 -4.12 -6.56
N LYS A 64 18.21 -5.00 -7.43
CA LYS A 64 17.48 -6.19 -7.88
C LYS A 64 17.22 -7.18 -6.73
N VAL A 65 18.23 -7.48 -5.92
CA VAL A 65 18.11 -8.39 -4.77
C VAL A 65 17.27 -7.78 -3.67
N ALA A 66 17.43 -6.47 -3.43
CA ALA A 66 16.60 -5.69 -2.52
C ALA A 66 15.11 -5.78 -2.90
N LYS A 67 14.79 -5.48 -4.17
CA LYS A 67 13.42 -5.53 -4.68
C LYS A 67 12.82 -6.94 -4.58
N PHE A 68 13.58 -7.95 -5.01
CA PHE A 68 13.13 -9.34 -4.91
C PHE A 68 12.81 -9.73 -3.46
N SER A 69 13.72 -9.45 -2.54
CA SER A 69 13.56 -9.74 -1.11
C SER A 69 12.33 -9.05 -0.52
N LEU A 70 12.11 -7.80 -0.90
CA LEU A 70 10.94 -7.02 -0.48
C LEU A 70 9.63 -7.64 -1.00
N THR A 71 9.57 -8.02 -2.27
CA THR A 71 8.39 -8.68 -2.84
C THR A 71 8.10 -10.01 -2.13
N ILE A 72 9.11 -10.83 -1.88
CA ILE A 72 8.96 -12.10 -1.15
C ILE A 72 8.45 -11.86 0.27
N PHE A 73 9.04 -10.91 1.00
CA PHE A 73 8.59 -10.54 2.33
C PHE A 73 7.11 -10.13 2.34
N ARG A 74 6.68 -9.30 1.39
CA ARG A 74 5.28 -8.87 1.25
C ARG A 74 4.35 -10.06 1.00
N ILE A 75 4.75 -11.02 0.16
CA ILE A 75 3.98 -12.26 -0.09
C ILE A 75 3.82 -13.07 1.20
N VAL A 76 4.90 -13.26 1.96
CA VAL A 76 4.85 -13.97 3.25
C VAL A 76 3.93 -13.24 4.24
N ALA A 77 4.07 -11.92 4.36
CA ALA A 77 3.20 -11.09 5.20
C ALA A 77 1.72 -11.19 4.77
N LEU A 78 1.44 -11.19 3.46
CA LEU A 78 0.09 -11.34 2.92
C LEU A 78 -0.53 -12.68 3.32
N ILE A 79 0.23 -13.78 3.27
CA ILE A 79 -0.22 -15.10 3.73
C ILE A 79 -0.59 -15.02 5.22
N GLY A 80 0.25 -14.37 6.05
CA GLY A 80 -0.03 -14.15 7.47
C GLY A 80 -1.32 -13.36 7.71
N ILE A 81 -1.52 -12.24 6.99
CA ILE A 81 -2.74 -11.42 7.09
C ILE A 81 -3.96 -12.21 6.59
N GLY A 82 -3.82 -12.99 5.53
CA GLY A 82 -4.88 -13.85 5.00
C GLY A 82 -5.29 -14.95 5.99
N TYR A 83 -4.32 -15.57 6.65
CA TYR A 83 -4.56 -16.51 7.74
C TYR A 83 -5.28 -15.85 8.91
N TRP A 84 -4.83 -14.65 9.32
CA TRP A 84 -5.47 -13.88 10.38
C TRP A 84 -6.93 -13.54 10.03
N LEU A 85 -7.19 -13.05 8.81
CA LEU A 85 -8.55 -12.79 8.32
C LEU A 85 -9.44 -14.04 8.35
N PHE A 86 -8.91 -15.18 7.91
CA PHE A 86 -9.61 -16.45 7.92
C PHE A 86 -9.99 -16.85 9.34
N GLN A 87 -9.03 -16.82 10.28
CA GLN A 87 -9.26 -17.21 11.67
C GLN A 87 -10.24 -16.26 12.38
N THR A 88 -10.08 -14.95 12.23
CA THR A 88 -11.01 -13.97 12.81
C THR A 88 -12.42 -14.13 12.24
N THR A 89 -12.55 -14.44 10.95
CA THR A 89 -13.86 -14.71 10.35
C THR A 89 -14.48 -16.00 10.91
N LYS A 90 -13.68 -17.06 11.07
CA LYS A 90 -14.14 -18.35 11.61
C LYS A 90 -14.59 -18.24 13.06
N ARG A 91 -13.89 -17.45 13.88
CA ARG A 91 -14.26 -17.15 15.28
C ARG A 91 -15.40 -16.14 15.43
N GLN A 92 -16.00 -15.69 14.32
CA GLN A 92 -17.03 -14.65 14.33
C GLN A 92 -16.58 -13.38 15.08
N GLY A 93 -15.34 -12.95 14.83
CA GLY A 93 -14.79 -11.71 15.38
C GLY A 93 -15.65 -10.49 15.05
N ASP A 94 -15.33 -9.35 15.68
CA ASP A 94 -16.10 -8.12 15.46
C ASP A 94 -16.12 -7.75 13.95
N LYS A 95 -17.28 -7.29 13.46
CA LYS A 95 -17.43 -6.96 12.03
C LYS A 95 -16.46 -5.86 11.59
N LEU A 96 -16.18 -4.90 12.47
CA LEU A 96 -15.23 -3.82 12.21
C LEU A 96 -13.80 -4.35 12.16
N LEU A 97 -13.45 -5.34 13.00
CA LEU A 97 -12.16 -6.03 12.93
C LEU A 97 -12.00 -6.73 11.56
N ILE A 98 -12.99 -7.53 11.17
CA ILE A 98 -12.98 -8.26 9.90
C ILE A 98 -12.87 -7.28 8.72
N SER A 99 -13.60 -6.16 8.74
CA SER A 99 -13.51 -5.12 7.73
C SER A 99 -12.13 -4.47 7.68
N ALA A 100 -11.52 -4.15 8.82
CA ALA A 100 -10.19 -3.56 8.89
C ALA A 100 -9.12 -4.49 8.30
N ILE A 101 -9.12 -5.77 8.70
CA ILE A 101 -8.20 -6.78 8.15
C ILE A 101 -8.44 -6.96 6.64
N SER A 102 -9.70 -6.94 6.19
CA SER A 102 -10.04 -7.05 4.77
C SER A 102 -9.48 -5.87 3.95
N LEU A 103 -9.51 -4.64 4.49
CA LEU A 103 -8.92 -3.47 3.84
C LEU A 103 -7.39 -3.58 3.72
N VAL A 104 -6.72 -3.96 4.81
CA VAL A 104 -5.26 -4.18 4.82
C VAL A 104 -4.88 -5.29 3.84
N PHE A 105 -5.61 -6.41 3.86
CA PHE A 105 -5.39 -7.52 2.94
C PHE A 105 -5.58 -7.12 1.48
N ALA A 106 -6.67 -6.42 1.15
CA ALA A 106 -6.96 -5.98 -0.21
C ALA A 106 -5.89 -5.03 -0.75
N GLY A 107 -5.49 -4.03 0.03
CA GLY A 107 -4.45 -3.10 -0.39
C GLY A 107 -3.07 -3.77 -0.50
N ALA A 108 -2.71 -4.64 0.45
CA ALA A 108 -1.47 -5.40 0.38
C ALA A 108 -1.42 -6.30 -0.86
N LEU A 109 -2.51 -7.00 -1.16
CA LEU A 109 -2.63 -7.82 -2.37
C LEU A 109 -2.53 -6.97 -3.64
N GLY A 110 -3.20 -5.80 -3.72
CA GLY A 110 -3.10 -4.89 -4.86
C GLY A 110 -1.67 -4.49 -5.19
N ASN A 111 -0.90 -4.02 -4.20
CA ASN A 111 0.50 -3.65 -4.40
C ASN A 111 1.43 -4.84 -4.71
N ILE A 112 1.08 -6.04 -4.22
CA ILE A 112 1.81 -7.28 -4.54
C ILE A 112 1.56 -7.68 -6.00
N LEU A 113 0.35 -7.53 -6.53
CA LEU A 113 0.06 -7.83 -7.94
C LEU A 113 0.97 -7.01 -8.87
N ASP A 114 1.12 -5.71 -8.61
CA ASP A 114 2.04 -4.86 -9.37
C ASP A 114 3.48 -5.38 -9.26
N SER A 115 3.93 -5.61 -8.02
CA SER A 115 5.31 -6.02 -7.73
C SER A 115 5.66 -7.37 -8.36
N VAL A 116 4.70 -8.29 -8.44
CA VAL A 116 4.87 -9.62 -9.03
C VAL A 116 4.80 -9.57 -10.55
N PHE A 117 3.80 -8.88 -11.12
CA PHE A 117 3.42 -9.06 -12.52
C PHE A 117 3.72 -7.87 -13.43
N TYR A 118 3.67 -6.62 -12.95
CA TYR A 118 3.71 -5.45 -13.86
C TYR A 118 5.03 -5.32 -14.62
N GLY A 119 6.14 -5.84 -14.07
CA GLY A 119 7.41 -5.93 -14.78
C GLY A 119 7.33 -6.70 -16.09
N VAL A 120 6.52 -7.76 -16.12
CA VAL A 120 6.35 -8.63 -17.29
C VAL A 120 5.19 -8.15 -18.17
N LEU A 121 4.15 -7.57 -17.57
CA LEU A 121 2.91 -7.19 -18.26
C LEU A 121 3.00 -5.87 -19.02
N PHE A 122 3.96 -5.00 -18.68
CA PHE A 122 4.13 -3.70 -19.31
C PHE A 122 5.57 -3.50 -19.75
N ASP A 123 5.76 -2.64 -20.76
CA ASP A 123 7.07 -2.08 -21.09
C ASP A 123 7.32 -0.80 -20.24
N SER A 124 8.44 -0.13 -20.57
CA SER A 124 8.88 1.07 -19.86
C SER A 124 7.90 2.22 -20.04
N SER A 125 7.59 2.93 -18.95
CA SER A 125 6.86 4.21 -19.00
C SER A 125 7.79 5.43 -19.17
N LEU A 126 9.11 5.21 -19.32
CA LEU A 126 10.09 6.30 -19.39
C LEU A 126 10.10 6.93 -20.78
N GLY A 127 9.60 8.17 -20.89
CA GLY A 127 9.54 8.92 -22.14
C GLY A 127 8.56 8.35 -23.16
N GLN A 128 7.61 7.52 -22.71
CA GLN A 128 6.55 6.94 -23.52
C GLN A 128 5.43 6.43 -22.60
N VAL A 129 4.23 6.30 -23.16
CA VAL A 129 3.11 5.60 -22.52
C VAL A 129 3.35 4.09 -22.61
N ALA A 130 3.10 3.36 -21.52
CA ALA A 130 3.41 1.94 -21.50
C ALA A 130 2.39 1.10 -22.30
N THR A 131 2.91 0.14 -23.06
CA THR A 131 2.14 -0.87 -23.78
C THR A 131 1.84 -2.05 -22.87
N PHE A 132 0.60 -2.54 -22.91
CA PHE A 132 0.20 -3.77 -22.22
C PHE A 132 0.50 -5.00 -23.08
N LEU A 133 1.11 -6.03 -22.49
CA LEU A 133 1.58 -7.25 -23.15
C LEU A 133 2.56 -6.98 -24.31
N PRO A 134 3.67 -6.29 -24.06
CA PRO A 134 4.73 -6.12 -25.06
C PRO A 134 5.44 -7.46 -25.35
N GLU A 135 6.25 -7.51 -26.41
CA GLU A 135 7.15 -8.65 -26.66
C GLU A 135 8.11 -8.89 -25.50
N GLN A 136 8.58 -7.81 -24.86
CA GLN A 136 9.42 -7.83 -23.68
C GLN A 136 8.95 -6.79 -22.67
N GLY A 137 8.63 -7.22 -21.45
CA GLY A 137 8.32 -6.33 -20.34
C GLY A 137 9.56 -5.60 -19.79
N TYR A 138 9.36 -4.52 -19.02
CA TYR A 138 10.47 -3.73 -18.47
C TYR A 138 11.29 -4.45 -17.40
N ALA A 139 10.76 -5.52 -16.80
CA ALA A 139 11.45 -6.30 -15.77
C ALA A 139 10.97 -7.77 -15.71
N SER A 140 11.74 -8.61 -15.03
CA SER A 140 11.34 -10.00 -14.75
C SER A 140 10.21 -10.06 -13.70
N LEU A 141 9.58 -11.24 -13.57
CA LEU A 141 8.65 -11.54 -12.49
C LEU A 141 9.23 -11.15 -11.12
N LEU A 142 8.40 -10.67 -10.19
CA LEU A 142 8.76 -10.20 -8.84
C LEU A 142 9.54 -8.87 -8.77
N HIS A 143 9.82 -8.26 -9.92
CA HIS A 143 10.57 -7.00 -10.02
C HIS A 143 9.72 -5.85 -10.60
N GLY A 144 8.40 -6.01 -10.63
CA GLY A 144 7.50 -4.93 -11.02
C GLY A 144 7.53 -3.77 -10.03
N LYS A 145 7.31 -2.56 -10.51
CA LYS A 145 7.11 -1.37 -9.68
C LYS A 145 5.64 -1.18 -9.37
N VAL A 146 5.36 -0.66 -8.18
CA VAL A 146 4.02 -0.26 -7.75
C VAL A 146 3.67 1.05 -8.44
N VAL A 147 2.46 1.13 -8.99
CA VAL A 147 1.97 2.34 -9.66
C VAL A 147 1.31 3.25 -8.65
N ASP A 148 1.87 4.44 -8.47
CA ASP A 148 1.37 5.50 -7.58
C ASP A 148 0.84 6.66 -8.43
N MET A 149 -0.27 7.27 -8.00
CA MET A 149 -0.94 8.29 -8.81
C MET A 149 -1.60 9.42 -8.03
N LEU A 150 -1.98 9.24 -6.77
CA LEU A 150 -2.67 10.25 -5.99
C LEU A 150 -1.66 11.16 -5.31
N TYR A 151 -1.65 12.44 -5.68
CA TYR A 151 -0.74 13.44 -5.12
C TYR A 151 -1.51 14.67 -4.59
N PHE A 152 -1.37 14.95 -3.30
CA PHE A 152 -2.09 16.03 -2.63
C PHE A 152 -1.14 17.06 -2.01
N PRO A 153 -0.53 17.95 -2.80
CA PRO A 153 0.32 18.99 -2.25
C PRO A 153 -0.51 20.07 -1.55
N LEU A 154 -0.93 19.80 -0.31
CA LEU A 154 -1.94 20.59 0.42
C LEU A 154 -1.46 22.04 0.70
N TRP A 155 -0.16 22.23 0.92
CA TRP A 155 0.42 23.55 1.10
C TRP A 155 1.82 23.62 0.52
N LYS A 156 2.16 24.73 -0.13
CA LYS A 156 3.51 25.01 -0.64
C LYS A 156 3.90 26.44 -0.31
N GLY A 157 5.13 26.65 0.16
CA GLY A 157 5.62 27.98 0.44
C GLY A 157 6.99 27.99 1.10
N TYR A 158 7.57 29.18 1.22
CA TYR A 158 8.76 29.39 2.04
C TYR A 158 8.38 29.36 3.51
N LEU A 159 9.11 28.58 4.28
CA LEU A 159 8.95 28.53 5.72
C LEU A 159 9.45 29.84 6.35
N PRO A 160 8.77 30.37 7.39
CA PRO A 160 9.26 31.53 8.12
C PRO A 160 10.68 31.32 8.65
N ASP A 161 11.52 32.36 8.58
CA ASP A 161 12.93 32.30 8.98
C ASP A 161 13.15 31.91 10.45
N TRP A 162 12.13 32.08 11.30
CA TRP A 162 12.19 31.73 12.72
C TRP A 162 12.13 30.22 12.99
N ILE A 163 11.81 29.38 11.98
CA ILE A 163 11.75 27.92 12.15
C ILE A 163 13.18 27.35 12.18
N PRO A 164 13.60 26.69 13.28
CA PRO A 164 14.93 26.10 13.37
C PRO A 164 15.18 25.07 12.26
N PHE A 165 16.40 25.07 11.69
CA PHE A 165 16.88 24.15 10.63
C PHE A 165 16.17 24.21 9.25
N MET A 166 14.93 24.69 9.20
CA MET A 166 14.07 24.69 8.01
C MET A 166 13.59 26.08 7.57
N GLY A 167 13.79 27.13 8.37
CA GLY A 167 13.41 28.51 8.04
C GLY A 167 14.06 28.98 6.73
N GLY A 168 13.30 29.75 5.96
CA GLY A 168 13.71 30.26 4.65
C GLY A 168 13.75 29.22 3.51
N LYS A 169 13.50 27.93 3.80
CA LYS A 169 13.47 26.88 2.77
C LYS A 169 12.08 26.74 2.17
N TYR A 170 12.02 26.41 0.87
CA TYR A 170 10.78 26.03 0.21
C TYR A 170 10.31 24.67 0.73
N PHE A 171 9.07 24.59 1.19
CA PHE A 171 8.48 23.39 1.77
C PHE A 171 7.17 23.05 1.06
N THR A 172 6.95 21.76 0.83
CA THR A 172 5.67 21.21 0.37
C THR A 172 5.12 20.31 1.46
N PHE A 173 3.98 20.69 2.05
CA PHE A 173 3.27 19.84 3.00
C PHE A 173 2.54 18.73 2.26
N PHE A 174 2.77 17.48 2.69
CA PHE A 174 2.23 16.25 2.11
C PHE A 174 2.75 15.96 0.68
N GLU A 175 4.03 15.66 0.61
CA GLU A 175 4.73 15.27 -0.62
C GLU A 175 4.48 13.84 -1.13
N PRO A 176 4.15 12.83 -0.31
CA PRO A 176 4.00 11.45 -0.81
C PRO A 176 2.94 11.32 -1.92
N VAL A 177 3.27 10.47 -2.90
CA VAL A 177 2.36 9.98 -3.94
C VAL A 177 2.00 8.55 -3.57
N PHE A 178 0.74 8.17 -3.71
CA PHE A 178 0.26 6.85 -3.30
C PHE A 178 -0.89 6.38 -4.19
N ASN A 179 -1.37 5.17 -3.94
CA ASN A 179 -2.46 4.57 -4.70
C ASN A 179 -3.66 4.18 -3.82
N ILE A 180 -4.68 3.56 -4.43
CA ILE A 180 -5.90 3.15 -3.74
C ILE A 180 -5.61 2.02 -2.74
N ALA A 181 -4.69 1.10 -3.06
CA ALA A 181 -4.22 0.08 -2.14
C ALA A 181 -3.61 0.68 -0.86
N ASP A 182 -2.79 1.74 -0.95
CA ASP A 182 -2.21 2.41 0.21
C ASP A 182 -3.25 3.12 1.07
N VAL A 183 -4.27 3.72 0.45
CA VAL A 183 -5.42 4.28 1.16
C VAL A 183 -6.16 3.19 1.94
N ALA A 184 -6.40 2.02 1.32
CA ALA A 184 -7.07 0.91 1.98
C ALA A 184 -6.26 0.38 3.17
N ILE A 185 -4.94 0.19 3.00
CA ILE A 185 -4.04 -0.19 4.09
C ILE A 185 -4.12 0.82 5.23
N SER A 186 -3.99 2.11 4.92
CA SER A 186 -3.99 3.20 5.90
C SER A 186 -5.29 3.25 6.70
N ILE A 187 -6.45 3.18 6.03
CA ILE A 187 -7.76 3.15 6.71
C ILE A 187 -7.88 1.91 7.59
N GLY A 188 -7.46 0.74 7.10
CA GLY A 188 -7.47 -0.49 7.88
C GLY A 188 -6.66 -0.37 9.17
N PHE A 189 -5.43 0.15 9.09
CA PHE A 189 -4.59 0.40 10.27
C PHE A 189 -5.18 1.44 11.22
N VAL A 190 -5.73 2.55 10.70
CA VAL A 190 -6.40 3.56 11.53
C VAL A 190 -7.57 2.93 12.29
N ILE A 191 -8.36 2.06 11.66
CA ILE A 191 -9.47 1.37 12.34
C ILE A 191 -8.94 0.47 13.47
N LEU A 192 -7.88 -0.32 13.22
CA LEU A 192 -7.29 -1.22 14.21
C LEU A 192 -6.74 -0.47 15.43
N ILE A 193 -6.15 0.72 15.23
CA ILE A 193 -5.57 1.54 16.29
C ILE A 193 -6.65 2.31 17.05
N VAL A 194 -7.48 3.07 16.35
CA VAL A 194 -8.48 3.97 16.97
C VAL A 194 -9.59 3.18 17.65
N PHE A 195 -10.04 2.08 17.03
CA PHE A 195 -11.12 1.25 17.57
C PHE A 195 -10.63 -0.02 18.26
N ASN A 196 -9.35 -0.08 18.65
CA ASN A 196 -8.68 -1.24 19.27
C ASN A 196 -9.55 -1.94 20.34
N LYS A 197 -10.05 -1.18 21.33
CA LYS A 197 -10.89 -1.71 22.42
C LYS A 197 -12.17 -2.38 21.97
N ARG A 198 -12.74 -1.93 20.84
CA ARG A 198 -13.97 -2.49 20.26
C ARG A 198 -13.64 -3.71 19.41
N VAL A 199 -12.68 -3.58 18.51
CA VAL A 199 -12.35 -4.63 17.54
C VAL A 199 -11.82 -5.89 18.22
N PHE A 200 -11.06 -5.75 19.32
CA PHE A 200 -10.50 -6.85 20.10
C PHE A 200 -11.32 -7.23 21.34
N ARG A 201 -12.54 -6.70 21.51
CA ARG A 201 -13.36 -6.95 22.71
C ARG A 201 -13.58 -8.44 23.00
N LYS A 202 -13.89 -9.23 21.97
CA LYS A 202 -14.14 -10.67 22.11
C LYS A 202 -12.88 -11.43 22.51
N GLU A 203 -11.75 -11.12 21.88
CA GLU A 203 -10.46 -11.74 22.18
C GLU A 203 -10.04 -11.45 23.63
N ILE A 204 -10.24 -10.21 24.09
CA ILE A 204 -9.99 -9.81 25.49
C ILE A 204 -10.93 -10.56 26.46
N GLN A 205 -12.17 -10.85 26.08
CA GLN A 205 -13.10 -11.60 26.93
C GLN A 205 -12.72 -13.09 27.02
N GLU A 206 -12.43 -13.72 25.87
CA GLU A 206 -11.98 -15.12 25.80
C GLU A 206 -10.66 -15.31 26.57
N GLU A 207 -9.72 -14.37 26.46
CA GLU A 207 -8.45 -14.41 27.19
C GLU A 207 -8.67 -14.35 28.71
N LYS A 208 -9.51 -13.43 29.19
CA LYS A 208 -9.87 -13.33 30.61
C LYS A 208 -10.53 -14.60 31.14
N GLU A 209 -11.44 -15.18 30.38
CA GLU A 209 -12.14 -16.41 30.76
C GLU A 209 -11.17 -17.60 30.85
N ASN A 210 -10.25 -17.72 29.89
CA ASN A 210 -9.21 -18.76 29.91
C ASN A 210 -8.20 -18.58 31.06
N THR A 211 -7.80 -17.34 31.40
CA THR A 211 -6.93 -17.08 32.56
C THR A 211 -7.60 -17.52 33.86
N LEU A 212 -8.87 -17.16 34.05
CA LEU A 212 -9.64 -17.54 35.23
C LEU A 212 -9.78 -19.07 35.37
N LEU A 213 -9.97 -19.78 34.25
CA LEU A 213 -10.06 -21.25 34.24
C LEU A 213 -8.72 -21.93 34.49
N GLY A 214 -7.62 -21.35 34.02
CA GLY A 214 -6.26 -21.86 34.23
C GLY A 214 -5.73 -21.67 35.65
N GLU A 215 -6.20 -20.66 36.38
CA GLU A 215 -5.87 -20.45 37.81
C GLU A 215 -6.64 -21.39 38.76
N THR A 216 -7.71 -22.04 38.29
CA THR A 216 -8.49 -23.03 39.05
C THR A 216 -8.02 -24.48 38.93
N GLN A 217 -6.97 -24.77 38.16
CA GLN A 217 -6.36 -26.10 38.01
C GLN A 217 -5.02 -26.18 38.74
#